data_AF-A0A0J9Y5U1-F1
#
_entry.id   AF-A0A0J9Y5U1-F1
#
_cell.length_a   1.000
_cell.length_b   1.000
_cell.length_c   1.000
_cell.angle_alpha   90.00
_cell.angle_beta   90.00
_cell.angle_gamma   90.00
#
_symmetry.space_group_name_H-M   'P 1'
#
loop_
_entity.id
_entity.type
_entity.pdbx_description
1 polymer ?
#
loop_
_entity_poly.entity_id
_entity_poly.type
_entity_poly.pdbx_seq_one_letter_code
_entity_poly.pdbx_strand_id
1 'polypeptide(L)'
;MKQCECDVEEDNYCYLCCGNSNSRCMPAHHYNILRDNGERWEREACALCRQNGAELEGLACDDTDPARLCLQGKCSNSVCHDKKPGQYCDRKMEKICVDDICENPCARISPHLMVCDCPLIDPDTGFASDDRCQLCCYDFNVKPASRRCQNAYRRFNLASTHNRPIWRVGLDCAGGKKCNRYGICRGIILQPKFYLTLLSLLFSICCLRLC
;
A
#
# COMPACT_ATOMS: atom_id res chain seq x y z
N MET A 1 4.24 3.63 -38.11
CA MET A 1 4.33 3.21 -36.69
C MET A 1 3.99 1.74 -36.60
N LYS A 2 4.57 1.03 -35.64
CA LYS A 2 4.24 -0.37 -35.31
C LYS A 2 3.90 -0.47 -33.83
N GLN A 3 3.06 -1.44 -33.49
CA GLN A 3 2.77 -1.76 -32.09
C GLN A 3 4.07 -2.20 -31.39
N CYS A 4 4.23 -1.78 -30.14
CA CYS A 4 5.38 -2.11 -29.29
C CYS A 4 4.94 -2.08 -27.82
N GLU A 5 5.86 -2.41 -26.91
CA GLU A 5 5.67 -2.27 -25.46
C GLU A 5 6.32 -0.97 -24.98
N CYS A 6 5.53 -0.12 -24.30
CA CYS A 6 5.99 1.07 -23.60
C CYS A 6 6.90 0.70 -22.42
N ASP A 7 7.70 1.66 -21.96
CA ASP A 7 8.61 1.46 -20.82
C ASP A 7 7.86 1.31 -19.49
N VAL A 8 6.67 1.91 -19.39
CA VAL A 8 5.87 1.96 -18.16
C VAL A 8 4.77 0.90 -18.23
N GLU A 9 4.68 0.06 -17.19
CA GLU A 9 3.70 -1.03 -17.11
C GLU A 9 2.26 -0.50 -17.16
N GLU A 10 1.99 0.62 -16.47
CA GLU A 10 0.67 1.26 -16.50
C GLU A 10 0.27 1.71 -17.91
N ASP A 11 1.24 2.17 -18.71
CA ASP A 11 0.98 2.59 -20.10
C ASP A 11 0.69 1.38 -21.00
N ASN A 12 1.42 0.28 -20.83
CA ASN A 12 1.16 -0.97 -21.54
C ASN A 12 -0.21 -1.56 -21.21
N TYR A 13 -0.62 -1.44 -19.95
CA TYR A 13 -1.93 -1.88 -19.54
C TYR A 13 -3.01 -0.96 -20.09
N CYS A 14 -2.88 0.36 -19.93
CA CYS A 14 -3.95 1.29 -20.23
C CYS A 14 -4.12 1.62 -21.72
N TYR A 15 -3.05 1.58 -22.50
CA TYR A 15 -3.04 2.15 -23.86
C TYR A 15 -2.49 1.19 -24.91
N LEU A 16 -2.90 1.39 -26.17
CA LEU A 16 -2.14 0.88 -27.32
C LEU A 16 -0.83 1.65 -27.42
N CYS A 17 0.31 0.96 -27.35
CA CYS A 17 1.64 1.53 -27.50
C CYS A 17 2.17 1.35 -28.93
N CYS A 18 2.77 2.41 -29.49
CA CYS A 18 3.26 2.47 -30.86
C CYS A 18 4.65 3.13 -30.93
N GLY A 19 5.48 2.71 -31.88
CA GLY A 19 6.85 3.22 -32.07
C GLY A 19 7.46 2.80 -33.40
N ASN A 20 8.68 3.27 -33.69
CA ASN A 20 9.48 2.87 -34.86
C ASN A 20 10.99 3.15 -34.63
N SER A 21 11.83 2.96 -35.65
CA SER A 21 13.28 3.19 -35.55
C SER A 21 13.68 4.63 -35.21
N ASN A 22 12.83 5.61 -35.51
CA ASN A 22 13.07 7.04 -35.34
C ASN A 22 12.24 7.64 -34.19
N SER A 23 11.43 6.84 -33.49
CA SER A 23 10.48 7.31 -32.49
C SER A 23 10.32 6.26 -31.41
N ARG A 24 10.61 6.65 -30.15
CA ARG A 24 10.49 5.79 -28.96
C ARG A 24 9.12 5.13 -28.85
N CYS A 25 9.02 4.00 -28.16
CA CYS A 25 7.70 3.42 -27.91
C CYS A 25 6.92 4.30 -26.91
N MET A 26 5.73 4.76 -27.29
CA MET A 26 4.85 5.58 -26.45
C MET A 26 3.38 5.25 -26.71
N PRO A 27 2.46 5.62 -25.81
CA PRO A 27 1.04 5.48 -26.06
C PRO A 27 0.63 6.18 -27.38
N ALA A 28 -0.19 5.50 -28.19
CA ALA A 28 -0.52 5.88 -29.57
C ALA A 28 -1.03 7.33 -29.70
N HIS A 29 -1.75 7.82 -28.68
CA HIS A 29 -2.27 9.18 -28.66
C HIS A 29 -1.19 10.27 -28.61
N HIS A 30 0.04 9.98 -28.13
CA HIS A 30 1.18 10.91 -28.24
C HIS A 30 1.60 11.17 -29.69
N TYR A 31 1.25 10.27 -30.61
CA TYR A 31 1.48 10.40 -32.04
C TYR A 31 0.21 10.82 -32.82
N ASN A 32 -0.83 11.28 -32.12
CA ASN A 32 -2.16 11.56 -32.68
C ASN A 32 -2.78 10.35 -33.41
N ILE A 33 -2.40 9.13 -33.02
CA ILE A 33 -3.05 7.91 -33.50
C ILE A 33 -4.23 7.64 -32.56
N LEU A 34 -5.42 8.00 -33.02
CA LEU A 34 -6.69 7.89 -32.30
C LEU A 34 -7.57 6.83 -32.99
N ARG A 35 -8.69 6.49 -32.36
CA ARG A 35 -9.78 5.73 -32.98
C ARG A 35 -10.50 6.61 -34.01
N ASP A 36 -11.31 6.00 -34.87
CA ASP A 36 -12.06 6.73 -35.92
C ASP A 36 -13.01 7.80 -35.36
N ASN A 37 -13.50 7.59 -34.13
CA ASN A 37 -14.35 8.55 -33.41
C ASN A 37 -13.56 9.65 -32.67
N GLY A 38 -12.23 9.69 -32.80
CA GLY A 38 -11.36 10.66 -32.12
C GLY A 38 -10.97 10.29 -30.67
N GLU A 39 -11.40 9.13 -30.16
CA GLU A 39 -11.02 8.70 -28.82
C GLU A 39 -9.63 8.05 -28.78
N ARG A 40 -9.05 8.00 -27.57
CA ARG A 40 -7.78 7.30 -27.36
C ARG A 40 -7.99 5.79 -27.50
N TRP A 41 -6.96 5.08 -27.94
CA TRP A 41 -6.86 3.64 -27.79
C TRP A 41 -6.55 3.30 -26.31
N GLU A 42 -7.52 3.56 -25.44
CA GLU A 42 -7.47 3.40 -23.99
C GLU A 42 -8.45 2.30 -23.55
N ARG A 43 -8.10 1.52 -22.52
CA ARG A 43 -9.02 0.58 -21.85
C ARG A 43 -10.07 1.35 -21.06
N GLU A 44 -11.29 0.81 -21.00
CA GLU A 44 -12.42 1.44 -20.31
C GLU A 44 -12.13 1.68 -18.81
N ALA A 45 -11.57 0.69 -18.12
CA ALA A 45 -11.07 0.80 -16.74
C ALA A 45 -10.17 2.03 -16.49
N CYS A 46 -9.20 2.26 -17.39
CA CYS A 46 -8.29 3.40 -17.31
C CYS A 46 -8.97 4.72 -17.66
N ALA A 47 -9.86 4.71 -18.67
CA ALA A 47 -10.62 5.89 -19.03
C ALA A 47 -11.53 6.35 -17.87
N LEU A 48 -12.19 5.41 -17.18
CA LEU A 48 -13.02 5.68 -16.01
C LEU A 48 -12.19 6.28 -14.87
N CYS A 49 -11.05 5.68 -14.54
CA CYS A 49 -10.12 6.20 -13.53
C CYS A 49 -9.61 7.60 -13.89
N ARG A 50 -9.28 7.85 -15.17
CA ARG A 50 -8.81 9.17 -15.64
C ARG A 50 -9.90 10.23 -15.55
N GLN A 51 -11.15 9.89 -15.82
CA GLN A 51 -12.29 10.83 -15.77
C GLN A 51 -12.75 11.10 -14.33
N ASN A 52 -12.79 10.07 -13.49
CA ASN A 52 -13.35 10.13 -12.13
C ASN A 52 -12.29 9.98 -11.04
N GLY A 53 -11.04 10.34 -11.32
CA GLY A 53 -9.89 10.01 -10.46
C GLY A 53 -10.04 10.45 -9.01
N ALA A 54 -10.64 11.61 -8.74
CA ALA A 54 -10.87 12.08 -7.38
C ALA A 54 -11.85 11.18 -6.57
N GLU A 55 -12.85 10.62 -7.24
CA GLU A 55 -13.86 9.73 -6.65
C GLU A 55 -13.32 8.30 -6.51
N LEU A 56 -12.53 7.87 -7.49
CA LEU A 56 -11.96 6.53 -7.55
C LEU A 56 -10.59 6.40 -6.86
N GLU A 57 -10.02 7.48 -6.32
CA GLU A 57 -8.70 7.49 -5.70
C GLU A 57 -8.57 6.39 -4.61
N GLY A 58 -7.64 5.47 -4.83
CA GLY A 58 -7.37 4.32 -3.97
C GLY A 58 -8.42 3.20 -4.06
N LEU A 59 -9.32 3.22 -5.04
CA LEU A 59 -10.29 2.15 -5.34
C LEU A 59 -9.81 1.30 -6.52
N ALA A 60 -10.32 0.07 -6.63
CA ALA A 60 -10.02 -0.78 -7.77
C ALA A 60 -10.51 -0.11 -9.06
N CYS A 61 -9.64 -0.07 -10.07
CA CYS A 61 -9.96 0.46 -11.40
C CYS A 61 -10.26 -0.64 -12.42
N ASP A 62 -9.84 -1.87 -12.15
CA ASP A 62 -10.08 -3.04 -13.00
C ASP A 62 -10.87 -4.09 -12.21
N ASP A 63 -12.02 -4.51 -12.75
CA ASP A 63 -12.85 -5.55 -12.16
C ASP A 63 -12.21 -6.95 -12.27
N THR A 64 -11.31 -7.14 -13.24
CA THR A 64 -10.60 -8.42 -13.45
C THR A 64 -9.33 -8.54 -12.62
N ASP A 65 -8.71 -7.40 -12.29
CA ASP A 65 -7.54 -7.31 -11.41
C ASP A 65 -7.79 -6.31 -10.27
N PRO A 66 -8.38 -6.75 -9.15
CA PRO A 66 -8.68 -5.87 -8.04
C PRO A 66 -7.43 -5.31 -7.35
N ALA A 67 -6.22 -5.81 -7.63
CA ALA A 67 -4.99 -5.24 -7.06
C ALA A 67 -4.62 -3.90 -7.72
N ARG A 68 -5.12 -3.64 -8.94
CA ARG A 68 -4.93 -2.36 -9.63
C ARG A 68 -5.85 -1.30 -9.07
N LEU A 69 -5.25 -0.24 -8.53
CA LEU A 69 -5.97 0.89 -7.94
C LEU A 69 -5.88 2.13 -8.83
N CYS A 70 -6.94 2.94 -8.82
CA CYS A 70 -6.90 4.26 -9.40
C CYS A 70 -6.12 5.20 -8.48
N LEU A 71 -5.00 5.73 -8.96
CA LEU A 71 -4.16 6.68 -8.23
C LEU A 71 -3.81 7.84 -9.14
N GLN A 72 -4.13 9.07 -8.70
CA GLN A 72 -3.85 10.30 -9.44
C GLN A 72 -4.39 10.25 -10.88
N GLY A 73 -5.54 9.59 -11.09
CA GLY A 73 -6.16 9.40 -12.40
C GLY A 73 -5.47 8.37 -13.29
N LYS A 74 -4.60 7.50 -12.74
CA LYS A 74 -3.99 6.36 -13.44
C LYS A 74 -4.35 5.04 -12.77
N CYS A 75 -4.63 4.02 -13.57
CA CYS A 75 -4.87 2.67 -13.07
C CYS A 75 -3.53 1.95 -12.89
N SER A 76 -3.08 1.79 -11.64
CA SER A 76 -1.72 1.32 -11.31
C SER A 76 -1.76 0.13 -10.35
N ASN A 77 -0.83 -0.80 -10.55
CA ASN A 77 -0.55 -1.91 -9.62
C ASN A 77 0.60 -1.60 -8.64
N SER A 78 1.30 -0.48 -8.82
CA SER A 78 2.63 -0.22 -8.25
C SER A 78 2.60 0.53 -6.91
N VAL A 79 1.42 0.60 -6.29
CA VAL A 79 1.12 1.36 -5.06
C VAL A 79 2.03 0.99 -3.88
N CYS A 80 2.52 -0.25 -3.86
CA CYS A 80 3.23 -0.80 -2.72
C CYS A 80 4.73 -0.52 -2.69
N HIS A 81 5.35 -0.11 -3.81
CA HIS A 81 6.79 0.17 -3.84
C HIS A 81 7.20 1.31 -2.88
N ASP A 82 6.34 2.32 -2.72
CA ASP A 82 6.59 3.46 -1.84
C ASP A 82 6.03 3.28 -0.41
N LYS A 83 5.38 2.14 -0.13
CA LYS A 83 4.72 1.87 1.16
C LYS A 83 5.51 0.88 2.01
N LYS A 84 5.29 0.95 3.32
CA LYS A 84 5.88 -0.02 4.25
C LYS A 84 5.12 -1.35 4.18
N PRO A 85 5.80 -2.49 4.43
CA PRO A 85 5.13 -3.78 4.50
C PRO A 85 3.98 -3.80 5.51
N GLY A 86 2.85 -4.36 5.08
CA GLY A 86 1.62 -4.44 5.85
C GLY A 86 0.85 -3.13 5.95
N GLN A 87 1.30 -2.03 5.34
CA GLN A 87 0.55 -0.77 5.35
C GLN A 87 -0.66 -0.85 4.40
N TYR A 88 -1.73 -0.13 4.73
CA TYR A 88 -2.88 0.02 3.84
C TYR A 88 -2.49 0.69 2.51
N CYS A 89 -2.90 0.07 1.42
CA CYS A 89 -2.64 0.54 0.05
C CYS A 89 -3.86 1.18 -0.59
N ASP A 90 -5.06 0.86 -0.12
CA ASP A 90 -6.32 1.41 -0.59
C ASP A 90 -6.90 2.44 0.38
N ARG A 91 -7.87 3.22 -0.09
CA ARG A 91 -8.53 4.26 0.70
C ARG A 91 -9.57 3.70 1.69
N LYS A 92 -10.14 2.53 1.39
CA LYS A 92 -11.14 1.87 2.25
C LYS A 92 -10.50 1.11 3.43
N MET A 93 -9.17 1.01 3.47
CA MET A 93 -8.42 0.25 4.46
C MET A 93 -8.81 -1.23 4.46
N GLU A 94 -9.12 -1.78 3.29
CA GLU A 94 -9.47 -3.20 3.11
C GLU A 94 -8.26 -4.02 2.64
N LYS A 95 -7.27 -3.37 2.01
CA LYS A 95 -6.12 -3.99 1.36
C LYS A 95 -4.80 -3.45 1.90
N ILE A 96 -3.79 -4.30 1.95
CA ILE A 96 -2.47 -3.97 2.44
C ILE A 96 -1.40 -4.40 1.46
N CYS A 97 -0.22 -3.79 1.61
CA CYS A 97 0.96 -4.21 0.87
C CYS A 97 1.57 -5.47 1.46
N VAL A 98 1.51 -6.56 0.72
CA VAL A 98 2.16 -7.84 1.02
C VAL A 98 3.03 -8.20 -0.16
N ASP A 99 4.34 -8.36 0.04
CA ASP A 99 5.28 -8.75 -1.00
C ASP A 99 5.12 -7.93 -2.30
N ASP A 100 5.04 -6.59 -2.15
CA ASP A 100 4.81 -5.57 -3.20
C ASP A 100 3.45 -5.62 -3.92
N ILE A 101 2.51 -6.43 -3.45
CA ILE A 101 1.15 -6.53 -4.01
C ILE A 101 0.14 -5.86 -3.07
N CYS A 102 -0.75 -5.05 -3.64
CA CYS A 102 -1.87 -4.43 -2.91
C CYS A 102 -3.09 -5.36 -2.88
N GLU A 103 -3.33 -6.04 -1.77
CA GLU A 103 -4.40 -7.04 -1.69
C GLU A 103 -5.00 -7.18 -0.29
N ASN A 104 -6.15 -7.86 -0.21
CA ASN A 104 -6.70 -8.34 1.06
C ASN A 104 -6.24 -9.80 1.27
N PRO A 105 -5.17 -10.05 2.03
CA PRO A 105 -4.69 -11.42 2.25
C PRO A 105 -5.71 -12.28 3.01
N CYS A 106 -6.54 -11.70 3.88
CA CYS A 106 -7.56 -12.45 4.62
C CYS A 106 -8.63 -13.05 3.69
N ALA A 107 -8.93 -12.36 2.58
CA ALA A 107 -9.86 -12.86 1.57
C ALA A 107 -9.41 -14.17 0.90
N ARG A 108 -8.10 -14.49 0.93
CA ARG A 108 -7.57 -15.77 0.42
C ARG A 108 -8.06 -16.97 1.23
N ILE A 109 -8.36 -16.77 2.51
CA ILE A 109 -8.93 -17.81 3.39
C ILE A 109 -10.43 -17.90 3.15
N SER A 110 -11.10 -16.74 3.15
CA SER A 110 -12.53 -16.66 2.87
C SER A 110 -12.90 -15.23 2.47
N PRO A 111 -13.75 -15.03 1.44
CA PRO A 111 -14.00 -13.72 0.84
C PRO A 111 -14.64 -12.69 1.78
N HIS A 112 -15.28 -13.12 2.87
CA HIS A 112 -15.88 -12.22 3.87
C HIS A 112 -14.90 -11.72 4.93
N LEU A 113 -13.69 -12.29 4.99
CA LEU A 113 -12.69 -11.89 5.98
C LEU A 113 -11.98 -10.61 5.55
N MET A 114 -11.85 -9.69 6.49
CA MET A 114 -11.28 -8.37 6.25
C MET A 114 -9.98 -8.18 7.03
N VAL A 115 -9.10 -7.32 6.55
CA VAL A 115 -7.89 -6.95 7.31
C VAL A 115 -8.28 -6.14 8.55
N CYS A 116 -7.69 -6.45 9.70
CA CYS A 116 -7.81 -5.63 10.90
C CYS A 116 -6.49 -5.56 11.67
N ASP A 117 -6.38 -4.54 12.53
CA ASP A 117 -5.28 -4.44 13.48
C ASP A 117 -5.56 -5.34 14.69
N CYS A 118 -4.61 -6.21 15.01
CA CYS A 118 -4.69 -7.07 16.20
C CYS A 118 -4.93 -6.23 17.47
N PRO A 119 -5.74 -6.72 18.43
CA PRO A 119 -6.07 -5.96 19.63
C PRO A 119 -4.81 -5.61 20.42
N LEU A 120 -4.78 -4.43 21.06
CA LEU A 120 -3.64 -4.01 21.88
C LEU A 120 -3.47 -4.87 23.13
N ILE A 121 -4.59 -5.33 23.69
CA ILE A 121 -4.68 -6.19 24.85
C ILE A 121 -5.34 -7.49 24.41
N ASP A 122 -4.71 -8.61 24.72
CA ASP A 122 -5.27 -9.93 24.46
C ASP A 122 -6.55 -10.11 25.29
N PRO A 123 -7.69 -10.44 24.67
CA PRO A 123 -8.97 -10.52 25.36
C PRO A 123 -9.07 -11.70 26.34
N ASP A 124 -8.23 -12.72 26.19
CA ASP A 124 -8.25 -13.92 27.02
C ASP A 124 -7.31 -13.78 28.22
N THR A 125 -6.17 -13.10 28.04
CA THR A 125 -5.16 -12.98 29.10
C THR A 125 -5.11 -11.61 29.79
N GLY A 126 -5.63 -10.55 29.15
CA GLY A 126 -5.60 -9.18 29.67
C GLY A 126 -4.22 -8.51 29.59
N PHE A 127 -3.22 -9.15 28.97
CA PHE A 127 -1.88 -8.59 28.77
C PHE A 127 -1.72 -7.95 27.39
N ALA A 128 -0.63 -7.20 27.20
CA ALA A 128 -0.27 -6.66 25.89
C ALA A 128 -0.14 -7.80 24.87
N SER A 129 -0.79 -7.66 23.71
CA SER A 129 -0.79 -8.72 22.71
C SER A 129 0.56 -8.86 22.01
N ASP A 130 1.13 -10.06 22.05
CA ASP A 130 2.32 -10.44 21.28
C ASP A 130 2.06 -10.46 19.76
N ASP A 131 0.78 -10.49 19.34
CA ASP A 131 0.38 -10.46 17.94
C ASP A 131 0.28 -9.06 17.36
N ARG A 132 0.47 -8.01 18.15
CA ARG A 132 0.16 -6.65 17.73
C ARG A 132 0.84 -6.21 16.43
N CYS A 133 2.04 -6.73 16.17
CA CYS A 133 2.81 -6.42 14.96
C CYS A 133 2.52 -7.35 13.78
N GLN A 134 1.61 -8.31 13.93
CA GLN A 134 1.20 -9.25 12.90
C GLN A 134 -0.11 -8.82 12.24
N LEU A 135 -0.39 -9.38 11.08
CA LEU A 135 -1.70 -9.28 10.46
C LEU A 135 -2.75 -10.02 11.31
N CYS A 136 -3.90 -9.39 11.49
CA CYS A 136 -5.12 -10.04 11.96
C CYS A 136 -6.20 -9.99 10.88
N CYS A 137 -7.09 -10.97 10.91
CA CYS A 137 -8.28 -11.05 10.07
C CYS A 137 -9.53 -10.87 10.93
N TYR A 138 -10.44 -10.05 10.44
CA TYR A 138 -11.73 -9.75 11.04
C TYR A 138 -12.81 -10.64 10.44
N ASP A 139 -13.54 -11.34 11.32
CA ASP A 139 -14.71 -12.14 10.96
C ASP A 139 -15.96 -11.59 11.65
N PHE A 140 -16.93 -11.10 10.86
CA PHE A 140 -18.20 -10.57 11.37
C PHE A 140 -19.08 -11.63 12.06
N ASN A 141 -18.88 -12.90 11.71
CA ASN A 141 -19.70 -14.01 12.21
C ASN A 141 -19.29 -14.44 13.63
N VAL A 142 -18.08 -14.09 14.07
CA VAL A 142 -17.58 -14.44 15.40
C VAL A 142 -18.23 -13.59 16.48
N LYS A 143 -18.62 -14.26 17.58
CA LYS A 143 -19.10 -13.65 18.83
C LYS A 143 -18.22 -14.12 20.00
N PRO A 144 -17.93 -13.27 21.00
CA PRO A 144 -18.31 -11.86 21.13
C PRO A 144 -17.53 -10.94 20.17
N ALA A 145 -17.98 -9.69 20.00
CA ALA A 145 -17.38 -8.72 19.09
C ALA A 145 -15.88 -8.47 19.35
N SER A 146 -15.44 -8.59 20.61
CA SER A 146 -14.03 -8.49 21.02
C SER A 146 -13.12 -9.56 20.41
N ARG A 147 -13.69 -10.68 19.95
CA ARG A 147 -12.93 -11.80 19.34
C ARG A 147 -13.02 -11.84 17.82
N ARG A 148 -13.61 -10.82 17.19
CA ARG A 148 -13.77 -10.80 15.72
C ARG A 148 -12.45 -10.62 14.97
N CYS A 149 -11.52 -9.86 15.53
CA CYS A 149 -10.19 -9.67 14.96
C CYS A 149 -9.20 -10.67 15.58
N GLN A 150 -8.76 -11.64 14.79
CA GLN A 150 -7.90 -12.75 15.24
C GLN A 150 -6.63 -12.84 14.41
N ASN A 151 -5.53 -13.30 15.03
CA ASN A 151 -4.24 -13.39 14.38
C ASN A 151 -4.26 -14.28 13.14
N ALA A 152 -3.84 -13.72 12.00
CA ALA A 152 -3.93 -14.38 10.70
C ALA A 152 -3.05 -15.63 10.62
N TYR A 153 -1.85 -15.55 11.20
CA TYR A 153 -0.87 -16.65 11.16
C TYR A 153 -1.27 -17.80 12.07
N ARG A 154 -1.56 -17.53 13.35
CA ARG A 154 -1.90 -18.54 14.36
C ARG A 154 -3.27 -19.18 14.14
N ARG A 155 -4.27 -18.40 13.72
CA ARG A 155 -5.65 -18.89 13.58
C ARG A 155 -5.93 -19.49 12.21
N PHE A 156 -5.43 -18.85 11.15
CA PHE A 156 -5.79 -19.20 9.78
C PHE A 156 -4.60 -19.76 8.99
N ASN A 157 -3.43 -19.92 9.61
CA ASN A 157 -2.18 -20.35 8.95
C ASN A 157 -1.80 -19.47 7.76
N LEU A 158 -2.19 -18.19 7.79
CA LEU A 158 -1.92 -17.26 6.70
C LEU A 158 -0.51 -16.68 6.86
N ALA A 159 0.36 -17.00 5.92
CA ALA A 159 1.76 -16.62 5.91
C ALA A 159 2.13 -15.82 4.65
N SER A 160 3.26 -15.10 4.72
CA SER A 160 3.90 -14.52 3.53
C SER A 160 4.52 -15.61 2.65
N THR A 161 5.02 -15.21 1.48
CA THR A 161 5.78 -16.10 0.56
C THR A 161 6.97 -16.80 1.22
N HIS A 162 7.53 -16.23 2.28
CA HIS A 162 8.64 -16.81 3.05
C HIS A 162 8.20 -17.65 4.25
N ASN A 163 6.92 -18.04 4.30
CA ASN A 163 6.31 -18.83 5.38
C ASN A 163 6.47 -18.19 6.79
N ARG A 164 6.39 -16.86 6.84
CA ARG A 164 6.45 -16.07 8.08
C ARG A 164 5.11 -15.35 8.30
N PRO A 165 4.82 -14.92 9.54
CA PRO A 165 3.71 -14.00 9.78
C PRO A 165 3.87 -12.75 8.91
N ILE A 166 2.76 -12.24 8.37
CA ILE A 166 2.75 -10.97 7.65
C ILE A 166 2.89 -9.84 8.69
N TRP A 167 4.00 -9.12 8.63
CA TRP A 167 4.32 -8.06 9.58
C TRP A 167 3.69 -6.72 9.16
N ARG A 168 3.09 -6.03 10.14
CA ARG A 168 2.47 -4.71 9.99
C ARG A 168 3.42 -3.63 10.52
N VAL A 169 4.29 -3.11 9.66
CA VAL A 169 5.34 -2.17 10.08
C VAL A 169 4.75 -0.79 10.40
N GLY A 170 5.13 -0.22 11.54
CA GLY A 170 4.70 1.12 11.97
C GLY A 170 3.38 1.16 12.74
N LEU A 171 2.77 0.02 13.04
CA LEU A 171 1.66 -0.03 14.00
C LEU A 171 2.12 0.35 15.40
N ASP A 172 1.24 1.02 16.14
CA ASP A 172 1.41 1.28 17.56
C ASP A 172 1.39 0.00 18.37
N CYS A 173 2.29 -0.10 19.34
CA CYS A 173 2.27 -1.16 20.32
C CYS A 173 2.68 -0.67 21.71
N ALA A 174 2.68 -1.59 22.68
CA ALA A 174 2.75 -1.26 24.10
C ALA A 174 3.90 -0.30 24.46
N GLY A 175 3.58 0.69 25.30
CA GLY A 175 4.54 1.69 25.78
C GLY A 175 4.96 2.73 24.73
N GLY A 176 4.06 3.11 23.81
CA GLY A 176 4.32 4.14 22.79
C GLY A 176 5.35 3.72 21.74
N LYS A 177 5.57 2.41 21.58
CA LYS A 177 6.52 1.83 20.63
C LYS A 177 5.86 1.58 19.28
N LYS A 178 6.67 1.36 18.26
CA LYS A 178 6.20 1.03 16.90
C LYS A 178 6.74 -0.33 16.45
N CYS A 179 5.95 -1.06 15.68
CA CYS A 179 6.34 -2.33 15.09
C CYS A 179 7.39 -2.14 14.00
N ASN A 180 8.47 -2.92 14.03
CA ASN A 180 9.51 -2.91 13.00
C ASN A 180 9.31 -4.05 11.97
N ARG A 181 10.21 -4.14 10.98
CA ARG A 181 10.18 -5.17 9.91
C ARG A 181 10.32 -6.62 10.37
N TYR A 182 10.63 -6.85 11.64
CA TYR A 182 10.80 -8.17 12.24
C TYR A 182 9.65 -8.53 13.19
N GLY A 183 8.59 -7.71 13.24
CA GLY A 183 7.47 -7.92 14.17
C GLY A 183 7.76 -7.52 15.61
N ILE A 184 8.82 -6.75 15.86
CA ILE A 184 9.25 -6.39 17.23
C ILE A 184 8.86 -4.95 17.53
N CYS A 185 8.29 -4.75 18.73
CA CYS A 185 8.00 -3.44 19.30
C CYS A 185 9.26 -2.71 19.75
N ARG A 186 9.62 -1.63 19.03
CA ARG A 186 10.78 -0.79 19.37
C ARG A 186 10.37 0.67 19.51
N GLY A 187 10.97 1.36 20.49
CA GLY A 187 10.78 2.80 20.64
C GLY A 187 11.38 3.54 19.45
N ILE A 188 10.79 4.69 19.10
CA ILE A 188 11.39 5.62 18.14
C ILE A 188 12.63 6.19 18.83
N ILE A 189 13.81 5.69 18.46
CA ILE A 189 15.05 6.35 18.83
C ILE A 189 15.04 7.66 18.03
N LEU A 190 14.84 8.79 18.71
CA LEU A 190 15.03 10.12 18.13
C LEU A 190 16.35 10.10 17.35
N GLN A 191 16.28 10.32 16.04
CA GLN A 191 17.49 10.32 15.22
C GLN A 191 18.44 11.38 15.78
N PRO A 192 19.71 11.03 16.09
CA PRO A 192 20.67 11.96 16.68
C PRO A 192 20.94 13.20 15.81
N LYS A 193 20.54 13.17 14.54
CA LYS A 193 20.59 14.30 13.60
C LYS A 193 19.80 15.52 14.10
N PHE A 194 18.65 15.33 14.76
CA PHE A 194 17.85 16.45 15.30
C PHE A 194 18.54 17.15 16.47
N TYR A 195 19.24 16.41 17.32
CA TYR A 195 20.04 17.00 18.40
C TYR A 195 21.25 17.75 17.86
N LEU A 196 21.93 17.21 16.84
CA LEU A 196 23.08 17.85 16.23
C LEU A 196 22.71 19.15 15.50
N THR A 197 21.57 19.20 14.78
CA THR A 197 21.11 20.43 14.14
C THR A 197 20.70 21.48 15.17
N LEU A 198 19.94 21.10 16.20
CA LEU A 198 19.53 22.01 17.28
C LEU A 198 20.74 22.59 18.04
N LEU A 199 21.73 21.75 18.37
CA LEU A 199 22.99 22.19 19.01
C LEU A 199 23.77 23.15 18.11
N SER A 200 23.88 22.87 16.80
CA SER A 200 24.57 23.77 15.86
C SER A 200 23.89 25.13 15.72
N LEU A 201 22.56 25.16 15.77
CA LEU A 201 21.77 26.37 15.65
C LEU A 201 21.89 27.22 16.93
N LEU A 202 21.86 26.58 18.10
CA LEU A 202 22.10 27.22 19.39
C LEU A 202 23.53 27.77 19.49
N PHE A 203 24.54 27.04 19.02
CA PHE A 203 25.92 27.52 18.96
C PHE A 203 26.08 28.74 18.05
N SER A 204 25.44 28.71 16.87
CA SER A 204 25.48 29.83 15.92
C SER A 204 24.83 31.10 16.50
N ILE A 205 23.70 30.96 17.21
CA ILE A 205 23.03 32.09 17.87
C ILE A 205 23.86 32.65 19.03
N CYS A 206 24.54 31.79 19.79
CA CYS A 206 25.45 32.24 20.86
C CYS A 206 26.67 32.97 20.29
N CYS A 207 27.28 32.50 19.20
CA CYS A 207 28.41 33.19 18.56
C CYS A 207 28.01 34.55 17.98
N LEU A 208 26.81 34.67 17.40
CA LEU A 208 26.28 35.93 16.86
C LEU A 208 25.94 36.99 17.92
N ARG A 209 25.77 36.60 19.19
CA ARG A 209 25.53 37.55 20.31
C ARG A 209 26.80 38.00 21.03
N LEU A 210 27.96 37.42 20.69
CA LEU A 210 29.26 37.70 21.32
C LEU A 210 30.22 38.48 20.41
N CYS A 211 29.75 38.95 19.25
CA CYS A 211 30.43 39.96 18.41
C CYS A 211 29.73 41.31 18.52
#